data_AF-A0A7C0XSD7-F1
#
_entry.id   AF-A0A7C0XSD7-F1
#
_cell.length_a   1.000
_cell.length_b   1.000
_cell.length_c   1.000
_cell.angle_alpha   90.00
_cell.angle_beta   90.00
_cell.angle_gamma   90.00
#
_symmetry.space_group_name_H-M   'P 1'
#
loop_
_entity.id
_entity.type
_entity.pdbx_description
1 polymer ?
#
loop_
_entity_poly.entity_id
_entity_poly.type
_entity_poly.pdbx_seq_one_letter_code
_entity_poly.pdbx_strand_id
1 'polypeptide(L)'
;MAEETNSPATELIDHCCKTMKENEEFLHRNANETYREVIDLINDAIDLIGFVIKREKSMEDYAKRSMIFFLYHILMSSSYAIYTDLLIGNLPACFMELRLMLESMAKCYLADLKYPKQSFFGEKLELLLKETKEKNGKKAGKREYDFLEEFDKKVKLDRKSIKLWSKLSKDWVHTKGVVDRIVGQISEKSTPPPWALVIPMNYAMADLDAINELGKRVSQFREILKVTIENCKQEFSSEKV
;
A
#
# COMPACT_ATOMS: atom_id res chain seq x y z
N MET A 1 -28.46 27.55 -32.22
CA MET A 1 -28.16 26.63 -31.12
C MET A 1 -26.66 26.66 -30.95
N ALA A 2 -26.15 27.23 -29.87
CA ALA A 2 -24.71 27.20 -29.59
C ALA A 2 -24.37 25.78 -29.16
N GLU A 3 -23.40 25.14 -29.83
CA GLU A 3 -22.75 23.95 -29.31
C GLU A 3 -22.12 24.34 -27.97
N GLU A 4 -22.61 23.77 -26.88
CA GLU A 4 -21.90 23.80 -25.60
C GLU A 4 -20.56 23.11 -25.83
N THR A 5 -19.52 23.90 -26.01
CA THR A 5 -18.15 23.42 -26.05
C THR A 5 -17.85 22.86 -24.68
N ASN A 6 -17.61 21.53 -24.61
CA ASN A 6 -17.24 20.87 -23.37
C ASN A 6 -16.06 21.59 -22.75
N SER A 7 -16.14 21.88 -21.46
CA SER A 7 -15.03 22.50 -20.75
C SER A 7 -13.80 21.57 -20.80
N PRO A 8 -12.57 22.09 -20.82
CA PRO A 8 -11.37 21.24 -20.74
C PRO A 8 -11.36 20.27 -19.54
N ALA A 9 -12.05 20.64 -18.45
CA ALA A 9 -12.24 19.76 -17.30
C ALA A 9 -13.16 18.57 -17.60
N THR A 10 -14.24 18.80 -18.35
CA THR A 10 -15.16 17.75 -18.81
C THR A 10 -14.43 16.76 -19.72
N GLU A 11 -13.65 17.27 -20.69
CA GLU A 11 -12.87 16.42 -21.60
C GLU A 11 -11.84 15.54 -20.87
N LEU A 12 -11.18 16.08 -19.85
CA LEU A 12 -10.25 15.31 -19.02
C LEU A 12 -10.96 14.19 -18.24
N ILE A 13 -12.12 14.49 -17.63
CA ILE A 13 -12.91 13.50 -16.89
C ILE A 13 -13.38 12.39 -17.83
N ASP A 14 -13.89 12.75 -19.02
CA ASP A 14 -14.33 11.79 -20.02
C ASP A 14 -13.18 10.89 -20.49
N HIS A 15 -11.99 11.48 -20.71
CA HIS A 15 -10.78 10.74 -21.06
C HIS A 15 -10.35 9.76 -19.96
N CYS A 16 -10.37 10.19 -18.69
CA CYS A 16 -10.10 9.32 -17.54
C CYS A 16 -11.10 8.16 -17.50
N CYS A 17 -12.41 8.44 -17.56
CA CYS A 17 -13.45 7.41 -17.49
C CYS A 17 -13.37 6.42 -18.65
N LYS A 18 -13.06 6.89 -19.87
CA LYS A 18 -12.83 6.03 -21.03
C LYS A 18 -11.61 5.12 -20.80
N THR A 19 -10.50 5.70 -20.37
CA THR A 19 -9.26 4.95 -20.08
C THR A 19 -9.49 3.87 -19.03
N MET A 20 -10.19 4.21 -17.94
CA MET A 20 -10.50 3.25 -16.87
C MET A 20 -11.30 2.06 -17.36
N LYS A 21 -12.32 2.28 -18.22
CA LYS A 21 -13.13 1.19 -18.80
C LYS A 21 -12.30 0.29 -19.69
N GLU A 22 -11.51 0.88 -20.60
CA GLU A 22 -10.68 0.12 -21.53
C GLU A 22 -9.58 -0.68 -20.80
N ASN A 23 -8.99 -0.11 -19.74
CA ASN A 23 -8.02 -0.80 -18.89
C ASN A 23 -8.67 -1.90 -18.04
N GLU A 24 -9.85 -1.69 -17.50
CA GLU A 24 -10.60 -2.74 -16.81
C GLU A 24 -10.85 -3.95 -17.73
N GLU A 25 -11.30 -3.70 -18.96
CA GLU A 25 -11.46 -4.77 -19.96
C GLU A 25 -10.13 -5.45 -20.30
N PHE A 26 -9.06 -4.69 -20.48
CA PHE A 26 -7.73 -5.23 -20.75
C PHE A 26 -7.25 -6.13 -19.60
N LEU A 27 -7.40 -5.69 -18.36
CA LEU A 27 -7.01 -6.41 -17.16
C LEU A 27 -7.81 -7.69 -17.01
N HIS A 28 -9.12 -7.66 -17.21
CA HIS A 28 -9.95 -8.87 -17.20
C HIS A 28 -9.53 -9.91 -18.23
N ARG A 29 -9.10 -9.48 -19.42
CA ARG A 29 -8.69 -10.40 -20.49
C ARG A 29 -7.27 -10.94 -20.31
N ASN A 30 -6.34 -10.11 -19.83
CA ASN A 30 -4.91 -10.40 -19.90
C ASN A 30 -4.19 -10.53 -18.56
N ALA A 31 -4.77 -9.99 -17.47
CA ALA A 31 -4.16 -9.92 -16.14
C ALA A 31 -5.19 -10.11 -15.01
N ASN A 32 -6.16 -10.99 -15.23
CA ASN A 32 -7.32 -11.16 -14.34
C ASN A 32 -6.93 -11.55 -12.90
N GLU A 33 -5.84 -12.29 -12.73
CA GLU A 33 -5.31 -12.64 -11.41
C GLU A 33 -4.86 -11.39 -10.64
N THR A 34 -4.09 -10.50 -11.28
CA THR A 34 -3.67 -9.22 -10.69
C THR A 34 -4.87 -8.35 -10.34
N TYR A 35 -5.83 -8.24 -11.26
CA TYR A 35 -7.04 -7.45 -11.03
C TYR A 35 -7.82 -7.98 -9.81
N ARG A 36 -8.00 -9.30 -9.71
CA ARG A 36 -8.64 -9.93 -8.55
C ARG A 36 -7.89 -9.69 -7.25
N GLU A 37 -6.56 -9.80 -7.23
CA GLU A 37 -5.76 -9.52 -6.04
C GLU A 37 -5.95 -8.10 -5.51
N VAL A 38 -6.09 -7.11 -6.41
CA VAL A 38 -6.37 -5.72 -6.04
C VAL A 38 -7.80 -5.55 -5.51
N ILE A 39 -8.79 -6.15 -6.15
CA ILE A 39 -10.18 -6.15 -5.64
C ILE A 39 -10.27 -6.84 -4.27
N ASP A 40 -9.59 -7.96 -4.11
CA ASP A 40 -9.58 -8.70 -2.87
C ASP A 40 -8.86 -7.95 -1.74
N LEU A 41 -7.85 -7.12 -2.05
CA LEU A 41 -7.26 -6.20 -1.07
C LEU A 41 -8.29 -5.18 -0.56
N ILE A 42 -9.17 -4.66 -1.42
CA ILE A 42 -10.28 -3.79 -1.01
C ILE A 42 -11.26 -4.56 -0.12
N ASN A 43 -11.63 -5.78 -0.52
CA ASN A 43 -12.53 -6.63 0.27
C ASN A 43 -11.95 -6.94 1.65
N ASP A 44 -10.66 -7.27 1.73
CA ASP A 44 -9.95 -7.47 3.00
C ASP A 44 -10.05 -6.20 3.87
N ALA A 45 -9.84 -5.01 3.29
CA ALA A 45 -9.97 -3.75 4.02
C ALA A 45 -11.40 -3.51 4.54
N ILE A 46 -12.43 -3.74 3.71
CA ILE A 46 -13.84 -3.61 4.09
C ILE A 46 -14.18 -4.55 5.26
N ASP A 47 -13.78 -5.81 5.17
CA ASP A 47 -14.05 -6.81 6.20
C ASP A 47 -13.39 -6.46 7.54
N LEU A 48 -12.15 -5.96 7.48
CA LEU A 48 -11.42 -5.52 8.67
C LEU A 48 -12.04 -4.29 9.33
N ILE A 49 -12.47 -3.31 8.55
CA ILE A 49 -13.20 -2.14 9.07
C ILE A 49 -14.55 -2.56 9.66
N GLY A 50 -15.29 -3.43 8.97
CA GLY A 50 -16.54 -3.99 9.47
C GLY A 50 -16.35 -4.72 10.80
N PHE A 51 -15.25 -5.46 10.97
CA PHE A 51 -14.88 -6.09 12.24
C PHE A 51 -14.60 -5.07 13.35
N VAL A 52 -13.87 -3.99 13.06
CA VAL A 52 -13.53 -2.95 14.04
C VAL A 52 -14.77 -2.18 14.50
N ILE A 53 -15.65 -1.79 13.58
CA ILE A 53 -16.88 -1.01 13.88
C ILE A 53 -17.82 -1.79 14.80
N LYS A 54 -17.92 -3.12 14.61
CA LYS A 54 -18.80 -4.00 15.39
C LYS A 54 -18.34 -4.21 16.84
N ARG A 55 -17.16 -3.72 17.22
CA ARG A 55 -16.67 -3.81 18.60
C ARG A 55 -17.39 -2.80 19.49
N GLU A 56 -17.73 -3.24 20.71
CA GLU A 56 -18.42 -2.41 21.72
C GLU A 56 -17.66 -1.11 22.05
N LYS A 57 -16.33 -1.16 22.04
CA LYS A 57 -15.45 -0.01 22.34
C LYS A 57 -14.88 0.68 21.08
N SER A 58 -15.52 0.53 19.91
CA SER A 58 -14.97 0.97 18.63
C SER A 58 -14.51 2.43 18.61
N MET A 59 -15.26 3.36 19.20
CA MET A 59 -14.88 4.78 19.28
C MET A 59 -13.68 5.06 20.18
N GLU A 60 -13.59 4.36 21.32
CA GLU A 60 -12.46 4.46 22.23
C GLU A 60 -11.19 3.85 21.61
N ASP A 61 -11.35 2.67 21.01
CA ASP A 61 -10.31 1.93 20.30
C ASP A 61 -9.78 2.75 19.11
N TYR A 62 -10.64 3.49 18.39
CA TYR A 62 -10.25 4.40 17.30
C TYR A 62 -9.30 5.51 17.76
N ALA A 63 -9.53 6.11 18.93
CA ALA A 63 -8.65 7.13 19.48
C ALA A 63 -7.36 6.55 20.09
N LYS A 64 -7.42 5.33 20.63
CA LYS A 64 -6.31 4.71 21.36
C LYS A 64 -5.33 3.93 20.50
N ARG A 65 -5.79 3.28 19.43
CA ARG A 65 -5.02 2.24 18.74
C ARG A 65 -4.49 2.70 17.39
N SER A 66 -3.17 2.71 17.26
CA SER A 66 -2.49 3.04 16.00
C SER A 66 -2.85 2.05 14.88
N MET A 67 -3.07 0.76 15.20
CA MET A 67 -3.53 -0.20 14.20
C MET A 67 -4.92 0.10 13.66
N ILE A 68 -5.81 0.67 14.47
CA ILE A 68 -7.13 1.09 13.97
C ILE A 68 -6.99 2.32 13.09
N PHE A 69 -6.15 3.29 13.47
CA PHE A 69 -5.79 4.39 12.58
C PHE A 69 -5.28 3.88 11.22
N PHE A 70 -4.36 2.91 11.22
CA PHE A 70 -3.87 2.28 9.99
C PHE A 70 -5.01 1.68 9.14
N LEU A 71 -5.92 0.92 9.74
CA LEU A 71 -7.02 0.30 9.01
C LEU A 71 -7.91 1.34 8.31
N TYR A 72 -8.32 2.38 9.03
CA TYR A 72 -9.24 3.40 8.51
C TYR A 72 -8.59 4.32 7.48
N HIS A 73 -7.41 4.86 7.82
CA HIS A 73 -6.85 6.00 7.11
C HIS A 73 -5.79 5.63 6.08
N ILE A 74 -5.24 4.42 6.17
CA ILE A 74 -4.18 3.96 5.28
C ILE A 74 -4.61 2.73 4.49
N LEU A 75 -5.00 1.63 5.15
CA LEU A 75 -5.36 0.39 4.46
C LEU A 75 -6.53 0.62 3.51
N MET A 76 -7.66 1.13 4.01
CA MET A 76 -8.86 1.32 3.19
C MET A 76 -8.64 2.33 2.05
N SER A 77 -8.14 3.52 2.37
CA SER A 77 -7.90 4.59 1.39
C SER A 77 -6.90 4.17 0.31
N SER A 78 -5.75 3.60 0.69
CA SER A 78 -4.74 3.16 -0.28
C SER A 78 -5.18 1.94 -1.08
N SER A 79 -6.06 1.07 -0.55
CA SER A 79 -6.59 -0.05 -1.35
C SER A 79 -7.45 0.45 -2.51
N TYR A 80 -8.31 1.45 -2.26
CA TYR A 80 -9.05 2.12 -3.33
C TYR A 80 -8.14 2.90 -4.28
N ALA A 81 -7.12 3.56 -3.75
CA ALA A 81 -6.17 4.32 -4.54
C ALA A 81 -5.40 3.42 -5.52
N ILE A 82 -4.89 2.27 -5.06
CA ILE A 82 -4.22 1.26 -5.91
C ILE A 82 -5.15 0.83 -7.05
N TYR A 83 -6.44 0.60 -6.75
CA TYR A 83 -7.42 0.23 -7.77
C TYR A 83 -7.63 1.34 -8.79
N THR A 84 -7.82 2.59 -8.34
CA THR A 84 -8.00 3.72 -9.26
C THR A 84 -6.75 3.97 -10.10
N ASP A 85 -5.56 3.89 -9.50
CA ASP A 85 -4.28 4.08 -10.18
C ASP A 85 -4.02 2.97 -11.20
N LEU A 86 -4.36 1.73 -10.87
CA LEU A 86 -4.33 0.61 -11.82
C LEU A 86 -5.26 0.88 -13.00
N LEU A 87 -6.48 1.37 -12.77
CA LEU A 87 -7.41 1.62 -13.87
C LEU A 87 -6.97 2.78 -14.79
N ILE A 88 -6.28 3.80 -14.27
CA ILE A 88 -5.77 4.89 -15.11
C ILE A 88 -4.38 4.62 -15.70
N GLY A 89 -3.77 3.46 -15.45
CA GLY A 89 -2.45 3.13 -15.99
C GLY A 89 -1.26 3.59 -15.13
N ASN A 90 -1.50 4.11 -13.92
CA ASN A 90 -0.48 4.67 -13.03
C ASN A 90 0.18 3.61 -12.12
N LEU A 91 0.87 2.65 -12.75
CA LEU A 91 1.51 1.53 -12.03
C LEU A 91 2.52 1.97 -10.95
N PRO A 92 3.41 2.98 -11.16
CA PRO A 92 4.34 3.42 -10.13
C PRO A 92 3.66 3.81 -8.82
N ALA A 93 2.53 4.53 -8.89
CA ALA A 93 1.78 4.94 -7.70
C ALA A 93 1.24 3.73 -6.94
N CYS A 94 0.73 2.70 -7.63
CA CYS A 94 0.28 1.46 -7.01
C CYS A 94 1.38 0.83 -6.11
N PHE A 95 2.63 0.80 -6.58
CA PHE A 95 3.76 0.26 -5.79
C PHE A 95 4.17 1.18 -4.64
N MET A 96 4.08 2.50 -4.82
CA MET A 96 4.36 3.49 -3.78
C MET A 96 3.33 3.40 -2.63
N GLU A 97 2.06 3.25 -2.98
CA GLU A 97 0.96 3.08 -2.02
C GLU A 97 1.11 1.78 -1.24
N LEU A 98 1.41 0.68 -1.93
CA LEU A 98 1.65 -0.60 -1.27
C LEU A 98 2.82 -0.54 -0.27
N ARG A 99 3.87 0.23 -0.61
CA ARG A 99 5.00 0.48 0.30
C ARG A 99 4.55 1.29 1.52
N LEU A 100 3.77 2.36 1.31
CA LEU A 100 3.23 3.18 2.40
C LEU A 100 2.39 2.32 3.35
N MET A 101 1.53 1.46 2.81
CA MET A 101 0.71 0.54 3.60
C MET A 101 1.57 -0.38 4.47
N LEU A 102 2.60 -0.99 3.90
CA LEU A 102 3.52 -1.89 4.62
C LEU A 102 4.28 -1.17 5.75
N GLU A 103 4.84 0.00 5.47
CA GLU A 103 5.57 0.78 6.46
C GLU A 103 4.65 1.27 7.59
N SER A 104 3.44 1.71 7.23
CA SER A 104 2.45 2.21 8.19
C SER A 104 1.95 1.10 9.09
N MET A 105 1.66 -0.08 8.53
CA MET A 105 1.25 -1.26 9.30
C MET A 105 2.32 -1.63 10.34
N ALA A 106 3.58 -1.73 9.91
CA ALA A 106 4.67 -2.09 10.81
C ALA A 106 4.83 -1.08 11.96
N LYS A 107 4.80 0.22 11.65
CA LYS A 107 4.91 1.29 12.66
C LYS A 107 3.71 1.30 13.60
N CYS A 108 2.49 1.20 13.07
CA CYS A 108 1.27 1.22 13.88
C CYS A 108 1.20 0.01 14.83
N TYR A 109 1.57 -1.18 14.34
CA TYR A 109 1.62 -2.38 15.16
C TYR A 109 2.64 -2.24 16.30
N LEU A 110 3.86 -1.82 15.98
CA LEU A 110 4.91 -1.62 16.97
C LEU A 110 4.58 -0.53 17.99
N ALA A 111 3.93 0.55 17.55
CA ALA A 111 3.51 1.65 18.42
C ALA A 111 2.50 1.16 19.47
N ASP A 112 1.48 0.41 19.05
CA ASP A 112 0.50 -0.18 19.96
C ASP A 112 1.15 -1.16 20.96
N LEU A 113 2.05 -2.01 20.49
CA LEU A 113 2.73 -3.01 21.31
C LEU A 113 3.66 -2.40 22.38
N LYS A 114 4.41 -1.36 22.01
CA LYS A 114 5.44 -0.77 22.88
C LYS A 114 4.93 0.29 23.83
N TYR A 115 3.89 1.00 23.42
CA TYR A 115 3.34 2.14 24.14
C TYR A 115 1.87 1.89 24.51
N PRO A 116 1.54 0.79 25.23
CA PRO A 116 0.16 0.44 25.54
C PRO A 116 -0.48 1.38 26.58
N LYS A 117 0.34 2.11 27.35
CA LYS A 117 -0.14 3.02 28.41
C LYS A 117 -0.64 4.36 27.87
N GLN A 118 -0.25 4.71 26.66
CA GLN A 118 -0.63 5.94 25.99
C GLN A 118 -2.07 5.81 25.49
N SER A 119 -2.90 6.78 25.85
CA SER A 119 -4.33 6.78 25.51
C SER A 119 -4.64 7.36 24.14
N PHE A 120 -3.64 7.86 23.41
CA PHE A 120 -3.82 8.43 22.09
C PHE A 120 -2.83 7.83 21.10
N PHE A 121 -3.33 7.35 19.96
CA PHE A 121 -2.50 6.68 18.96
C PHE A 121 -1.38 7.58 18.39
N GLY A 122 -1.64 8.89 18.30
CA GLY A 122 -0.66 9.84 17.78
C GLY A 122 0.59 9.92 18.66
N GLU A 123 0.40 9.95 19.98
CA GLU A 123 1.51 9.96 20.94
C GLU A 123 2.34 8.67 20.85
N LYS A 124 1.70 7.51 20.68
CA LYS A 124 2.40 6.23 20.48
C LYS A 124 3.31 6.26 19.26
N LEU A 125 2.80 6.80 18.14
CA LEU A 125 3.57 6.92 16.91
C LEU A 125 4.71 7.92 17.07
N GLU A 126 4.50 9.05 17.73
CA GLU A 126 5.58 10.02 18.01
C GLU A 126 6.69 9.41 18.85
N LEU A 127 6.37 8.66 19.90
CA LEU A 127 7.35 7.99 20.74
C LEU A 127 8.14 6.95 19.95
N LEU A 128 7.45 6.15 19.12
CA LEU A 128 8.09 5.17 18.24
C LEU A 128 9.07 5.85 17.27
N LEU A 129 8.68 6.95 16.63
CA LEU A 129 9.50 7.66 15.65
C LEU A 129 10.72 8.36 16.28
N LYS A 130 10.68 8.64 17.59
CA LYS A 130 11.82 9.18 18.37
C LYS A 130 12.79 8.09 18.84
N GLU A 131 12.49 6.80 18.60
CA GLU A 131 13.38 5.72 19.01
C GLU A 131 14.75 5.79 18.31
N THR A 132 15.78 5.50 19.09
CA THR A 132 17.17 5.44 18.61
C THR A 132 17.71 4.03 18.68
N LYS A 133 18.78 3.77 17.93
CA LYS A 133 19.60 2.58 17.97
C LYS A 133 21.06 2.96 18.16
N GLU A 134 21.83 2.07 18.77
CA GLU A 134 23.28 2.20 18.80
C GLU A 134 23.86 1.81 17.44
N LYS A 135 24.72 2.67 16.90
CA LYS A 135 25.45 2.43 15.65
C LYS A 135 26.85 3.00 15.79
N ASN A 136 27.86 2.13 15.78
CA ASN A 136 29.28 2.50 15.93
C ASN A 136 29.54 3.34 17.20
N GLY A 137 28.93 2.96 18.33
CA GLY A 137 29.06 3.65 19.61
C GLY A 137 28.37 5.02 19.70
N LYS A 138 27.47 5.34 18.75
CA LYS A 138 26.65 6.55 18.76
C LYS A 138 25.18 6.19 18.62
N LYS A 139 24.33 6.93 19.34
CA LYS A 139 22.88 6.91 19.11
C LYS A 139 22.54 7.52 17.76
N ALA A 140 21.79 6.78 16.96
CA ALA A 140 21.21 7.22 15.71
C ALA A 140 19.71 6.94 15.70
N GLY A 141 18.92 7.76 15.03
CA GLY A 141 17.48 7.48 14.84
C GLY A 141 17.27 6.16 14.09
N LYS A 142 16.23 5.42 14.47
CA LYS A 142 15.77 4.26 13.70
C LYS A 142 15.25 4.72 12.33
N ARG A 143 15.46 3.88 11.32
CA ARG A 143 14.98 4.06 9.94
C ARG A 143 13.90 3.03 9.63
N GLU A 144 13.28 3.15 8.46
CA GLU A 144 12.22 2.25 7.97
C GLU A 144 12.63 0.78 8.07
N TYR A 145 13.86 0.46 7.63
CA TYR A 145 14.42 -0.88 7.72
C TYR A 145 14.44 -1.40 9.17
N ASP A 146 14.78 -0.57 10.15
CA ASP A 146 14.87 -0.98 11.55
C ASP A 146 13.50 -1.33 12.12
N PHE A 147 12.48 -0.53 11.79
CA PHE A 147 11.11 -0.82 12.19
C PHE A 147 10.57 -2.09 11.53
N LEU A 148 10.85 -2.29 10.23
CA LEU A 148 10.43 -3.50 9.53
C LEU A 148 11.14 -4.76 10.06
N GLU A 149 12.42 -4.65 10.41
CA GLU A 149 13.15 -5.77 11.02
C GLU A 149 12.60 -6.14 12.39
N GLU A 150 12.29 -5.14 13.21
CA GLU A 150 11.67 -5.36 14.51
C GLU A 150 10.25 -5.93 14.36
N PHE A 151 9.47 -5.40 13.43
CA PHE A 151 8.13 -5.89 13.10
C PHE A 151 8.15 -7.37 12.67
N ASP A 152 9.02 -7.74 11.73
CA ASP A 152 9.12 -9.13 11.26
C ASP A 152 9.50 -10.09 12.39
N LYS A 153 10.34 -9.66 13.34
CA LYS A 153 10.67 -10.45 14.54
C LYS A 153 9.46 -10.61 15.46
N LYS A 154 8.67 -9.56 15.67
CA LYS A 154 7.49 -9.60 16.55
C LYS A 154 6.36 -10.47 15.97
N VAL A 155 6.09 -10.32 14.68
CA VAL A 155 5.00 -11.02 13.98
C VAL A 155 5.43 -12.37 13.41
N LYS A 156 6.70 -12.77 13.63
CA LYS A 156 7.30 -14.05 13.18
C LYS A 156 7.22 -14.27 11.67
N LEU A 157 7.51 -13.22 10.91
CA LEU A 157 7.38 -13.19 9.45
C LEU A 157 8.67 -13.56 8.68
N ASP A 158 9.74 -13.97 9.36
CA ASP A 158 11.02 -14.36 8.74
C ASP A 158 11.51 -13.41 7.61
N ARG A 159 11.55 -12.12 7.94
CA ARG A 159 12.00 -11.05 7.04
C ARG A 159 11.13 -10.86 5.78
N LYS A 160 9.91 -11.41 5.73
CA LYS A 160 9.00 -11.25 4.57
C LYS A 160 8.68 -9.78 4.31
N SER A 161 8.43 -8.98 5.35
CA SER A 161 8.12 -7.54 5.17
C SER A 161 9.33 -6.78 4.65
N ILE A 162 10.53 -7.03 5.19
CA ILE A 162 11.77 -6.44 4.67
C ILE A 162 11.99 -6.79 3.20
N LYS A 163 11.80 -8.07 2.83
CA LYS A 163 11.97 -8.54 1.45
C LYS A 163 10.99 -7.85 0.50
N LEU A 164 9.73 -7.68 0.90
CA LEU A 164 8.74 -6.95 0.12
C LEU A 164 9.13 -5.47 -0.01
N TRP A 165 9.39 -4.80 1.12
CA TRP A 165 9.79 -3.39 1.16
C TRP A 165 11.02 -3.10 0.31
N SER A 166 12.04 -3.96 0.34
CA SER A 166 13.26 -3.79 -0.44
C SER A 166 13.00 -3.83 -1.94
N LYS A 167 12.07 -4.67 -2.41
CA LYS A 167 11.70 -4.76 -3.83
C LYS A 167 10.92 -3.53 -4.27
N LEU A 168 9.89 -3.16 -3.49
CA LEU A 168 9.11 -1.95 -3.73
C LEU A 168 9.99 -0.71 -3.80
N SER A 169 10.91 -0.56 -2.84
CA SER A 169 11.79 0.62 -2.76
C SER A 169 12.79 0.67 -3.89
N LYS A 170 13.46 -0.46 -4.17
CA LYS A 170 14.50 -0.53 -5.20
C LYS A 170 13.95 -0.21 -6.58
N ASP A 171 12.82 -0.82 -6.94
CA ASP A 171 12.39 -0.88 -8.33
C ASP A 171 11.41 0.26 -8.70
N TRP A 172 10.70 0.82 -7.73
CA TRP A 172 9.58 1.74 -7.97
C TRP A 172 9.64 3.06 -7.19
N VAL A 173 10.61 3.22 -6.28
CA VAL A 173 10.74 4.47 -5.49
C VAL A 173 12.08 5.15 -5.65
N HIS A 174 13.18 4.39 -5.66
CA HIS A 174 14.50 4.98 -5.86
C HIS A 174 14.69 5.39 -7.31
N THR A 175 15.15 6.63 -7.52
CA THR A 175 15.37 7.24 -8.85
C THR A 175 16.10 6.32 -9.81
N LYS A 176 17.16 5.66 -9.34
CA LYS A 176 17.92 4.71 -10.16
C LYS A 176 17.05 3.55 -10.67
N GLY A 177 16.25 2.93 -9.80
CA GLY A 177 15.40 1.82 -10.22
C GLY A 177 14.32 2.24 -11.22
N VAL A 178 13.70 3.40 -10.99
CA VAL A 178 12.72 3.96 -11.94
C VAL A 178 13.37 4.19 -13.31
N VAL A 179 14.56 4.81 -13.34
CA VAL A 179 15.33 5.02 -14.58
C VAL A 179 15.70 3.69 -15.23
N ASP A 180 16.24 2.73 -14.47
CA ASP A 180 16.66 1.43 -14.99
C ASP A 180 15.47 0.69 -15.65
N ARG A 181 14.25 0.78 -15.09
CA ARG A 181 13.05 0.18 -15.68
C ARG A 181 12.59 0.87 -16.96
N ILE A 182 12.60 2.20 -16.99
CA ILE A 182 12.24 2.97 -18.20
C ILE A 182 13.23 2.66 -19.33
N VAL A 183 14.54 2.70 -19.04
CA VAL A 183 15.59 2.38 -20.00
C VAL A 183 15.48 0.94 -20.48
N GLY A 184 15.21 -0.01 -19.58
CA GLY A 184 14.99 -1.41 -19.93
C GLY A 184 13.82 -1.58 -20.91
N GLN A 185 12.67 -0.97 -20.62
CA GLN A 185 11.51 -1.04 -21.51
C GLN A 185 11.79 -0.42 -22.89
N ILE A 186 12.44 0.74 -22.96
CA ILE A 186 12.79 1.36 -24.25
C ILE A 186 13.75 0.47 -25.03
N SER A 187 14.76 -0.09 -24.37
CA SER A 187 15.78 -0.93 -25.00
C SER A 187 15.22 -2.26 -25.49
N GLU A 188 14.31 -2.87 -24.75
CA GLU A 188 13.75 -4.20 -25.05
C GLU A 188 12.50 -4.15 -25.93
N LYS A 189 11.66 -3.11 -25.78
CA LYS A 189 10.32 -3.02 -26.38
C LYS A 189 10.19 -1.85 -27.37
N SER A 190 11.23 -1.03 -27.54
CA SER A 190 11.30 0.09 -28.50
C SER A 190 10.25 1.19 -28.31
N THR A 191 9.56 1.20 -27.17
CA THR A 191 8.58 2.22 -26.78
C THR A 191 8.74 2.56 -25.30
N PRO A 192 8.57 3.83 -24.89
CA PRO A 192 8.52 4.17 -23.48
C PRO A 192 7.27 3.56 -22.82
N PRO A 193 7.33 3.21 -21.52
CA PRO A 193 6.17 2.70 -20.84
C PRO A 193 5.09 3.78 -20.70
N PRO A 194 3.80 3.45 -20.89
CA PRO A 194 2.68 4.36 -20.65
C PRO A 194 2.75 5.05 -19.27
N TRP A 195 3.16 4.31 -18.25
CA TRP A 195 3.25 4.81 -16.89
C TRP A 195 4.40 5.80 -16.63
N ALA A 196 5.31 6.03 -17.59
CA ALA A 196 6.39 7.01 -17.44
C ALA A 196 5.91 8.47 -17.53
N LEU A 197 4.75 8.71 -18.15
CA LEU A 197 4.23 10.07 -18.41
C LEU A 197 3.20 10.55 -17.37
N VAL A 198 2.80 9.69 -16.43
CA VAL A 198 1.81 10.00 -15.36
C VAL A 198 0.56 10.69 -15.91
N ILE A 199 0.07 10.22 -17.05
CA ILE A 199 -1.21 10.60 -17.66
C ILE A 199 -2.07 9.35 -17.79
N PRO A 200 -3.42 9.46 -17.73
CA PRO A 200 -4.29 8.34 -17.98
C PRO A 200 -3.99 7.72 -19.34
N MET A 201 -3.52 6.47 -19.32
CA MET A 201 -3.13 5.75 -20.53
C MET A 201 -3.59 4.31 -20.51
N ASN A 202 -3.92 3.82 -21.69
CA ASN A 202 -4.25 2.43 -21.90
C ASN A 202 -3.02 1.53 -21.75
N TYR A 203 -3.24 0.36 -21.15
CA TYR A 203 -2.26 -0.70 -21.14
C TYR A 203 -2.06 -1.33 -22.51
N ALA A 204 -0.83 -1.79 -22.73
CA ALA A 204 -0.48 -2.66 -23.82
C ALA A 204 0.08 -3.99 -23.30
N MET A 205 0.24 -4.97 -24.19
CA MET A 205 0.87 -6.26 -23.85
C MET A 205 2.27 -6.11 -23.25
N ALA A 206 2.98 -5.02 -23.61
CA ALA A 206 4.27 -4.66 -23.06
C ALA A 206 4.26 -4.38 -21.54
N ASP A 207 3.10 -4.08 -20.96
CA ASP A 207 2.96 -3.72 -19.55
C ASP A 207 2.65 -4.92 -18.65
N LEU A 208 2.32 -6.08 -19.22
CA LEU A 208 1.89 -7.25 -18.46
C LEU A 208 2.91 -7.72 -17.42
N ASP A 209 4.21 -7.61 -17.68
CA ASP A 209 5.24 -7.97 -16.70
C ASP A 209 5.15 -7.12 -15.43
N ALA A 210 4.92 -5.82 -15.59
CA ALA A 210 4.79 -4.88 -14.47
C ALA A 210 3.45 -5.05 -13.75
N ILE A 211 2.36 -5.30 -14.50
CA ILE A 211 1.03 -5.58 -13.94
C ILE A 211 1.09 -6.87 -13.11
N ASN A 212 1.64 -7.95 -13.67
CA ASN A 212 1.76 -9.23 -12.96
C ASN A 212 2.72 -9.13 -11.75
N GLU A 213 3.74 -8.29 -11.84
CA GLU A 213 4.55 -7.96 -10.67
C GLU A 213 3.70 -7.30 -9.57
N LEU A 214 2.85 -6.33 -9.90
CA LEU A 214 1.96 -5.69 -8.94
C LEU A 214 1.07 -6.72 -8.24
N GLY A 215 0.40 -7.60 -8.98
CA GLY A 215 -0.45 -8.66 -8.41
C GLY A 215 0.31 -9.53 -7.42
N LYS A 216 1.55 -9.91 -7.76
CA LYS A 216 2.44 -10.65 -6.85
C LYS A 216 2.78 -9.86 -5.58
N ARG A 217 3.05 -8.55 -5.69
CA ARG A 217 3.37 -7.72 -4.51
C ARG A 217 2.15 -7.51 -3.62
N VAL A 218 0.97 -7.29 -4.21
CA VAL A 218 -0.30 -7.19 -3.49
C VAL A 218 -0.59 -8.47 -2.73
N SER A 219 -0.50 -9.62 -3.38
CA SER A 219 -0.67 -10.94 -2.73
C SER A 219 0.29 -11.13 -1.54
N GLN A 220 1.57 -10.79 -1.72
CA GLN A 220 2.57 -10.83 -0.64
C GLN A 220 2.22 -9.90 0.53
N PHE A 221 1.70 -8.69 0.25
CA PHE A 221 1.25 -7.77 1.29
C PHE A 221 0.04 -8.32 2.03
N ARG A 222 -0.96 -8.87 1.32
CA ARG A 222 -2.16 -9.47 1.92
C ARG A 222 -1.83 -10.62 2.86
N GLU A 223 -0.86 -11.47 2.51
CA GLU A 223 -0.34 -12.51 3.41
C GLU A 223 0.21 -11.92 4.73
N ILE A 224 1.02 -10.86 4.63
CA ILE A 224 1.60 -10.18 5.80
C ILE A 224 0.50 -9.52 6.63
N LEU A 225 -0.45 -8.84 5.98
CA LEU A 225 -1.59 -8.21 6.62
C LEU A 225 -2.39 -9.23 7.42
N LYS A 226 -2.72 -10.37 6.82
CA LYS A 226 -3.49 -11.44 7.48
C LYS A 226 -2.82 -11.90 8.79
N VAL A 227 -1.53 -12.25 8.73
CA VAL A 227 -0.78 -12.68 9.92
C VAL A 227 -0.74 -11.58 10.98
N THR A 228 -0.57 -10.32 10.56
CA THR A 228 -0.51 -9.18 11.48
C THR A 228 -1.85 -8.98 12.20
N ILE A 229 -2.96 -9.03 11.47
CA ILE A 229 -4.30 -8.90 12.05
C ILE A 229 -4.63 -10.05 13.00
N GLU A 230 -4.23 -11.28 12.68
CA GLU A 230 -4.40 -12.42 13.57
C GLU A 230 -3.71 -12.20 14.92
N ASN A 231 -2.48 -11.65 14.92
CA ASN A 231 -1.77 -11.27 16.14
C ASN A 231 -2.47 -10.12 16.88
N CYS A 232 -2.90 -9.05 16.18
CA CYS A 232 -3.66 -7.95 16.79
C CYS A 232 -4.93 -8.45 17.51
N LYS A 233 -5.68 -9.38 16.88
CA LYS A 233 -6.91 -9.94 17.47
C LYS A 233 -6.65 -10.72 18.76
N GLN A 234 -5.54 -11.45 18.83
CA GLN A 234 -5.13 -12.16 20.05
C GLN A 234 -4.81 -11.17 21.18
N GLU A 235 -4.06 -10.10 20.88
CA GLU A 235 -3.73 -9.05 21.84
C GLU A 235 -5.00 -8.36 22.37
N PHE A 236 -5.94 -8.00 21.48
CA PHE A 236 -7.23 -7.41 21.88
C PHE A 236 -8.09 -8.30 22.77
N SER A 237 -7.96 -9.62 22.62
CA SER A 237 -8.71 -10.59 23.44
C SER A 237 -8.07 -10.80 24.81
N SER A 238 -6.75 -10.61 24.91
CA SER A 238 -5.99 -10.76 26.16
C SER A 238 -6.15 -9.58 27.13
N GLU A 239 -6.57 -8.41 26.65
CA GLU A 239 -6.84 -7.22 27.48
C GLU A 239 -8.19 -7.29 28.23
N LYS A 240 -8.94 -8.40 28.14
CA LYS A 240 -10.21 -8.62 28.87
C LYS A 240 -10.05 -9.24 30.28
N VAL A 241 -8.83 -9.25 30.84
CA VAL A 241 -8.55 -9.76 32.21
C VAL A 241 -8.26 -8.61 33.17
#